data_AF-A0A377SXR8-F1
#
_entry.id   AF-A0A377SXR8-F1
#
_cell.length_a   1.000
_cell.length_b   1.000
_cell.length_c   1.000
_cell.angle_alpha   90.00
_cell.angle_beta   90.00
_cell.angle_gamma   90.00
#
_symmetry.space_group_name_H-M   'P 1'
#
loop_
_entity.id
_entity.type
_entity.pdbx_description
1 polymer ?
#
loop_
_entity_poly.entity_id
_entity_poly.type
_entity_poly.pdbx_seq_one_letter_code
_entity_poly.pdbx_strand_id
1 'polypeptide(L)'
;MNLEKALEEIGDSKKESIFFLLGIAKIAAKLLPSGARIIANEAISFASNALAGGDFGSKELYDFANQANARSLAFEEEYLQSSSEKSAIAIVVMAYYFLIWITSESEGQSVPEDVELIKDFGFIGVVDYARSNGVVDNKSLMSLIISMKE
;
A
#
# COMPACT_ATOMS: atom_id res chain seq x y z
N MET A 1 -7.18 21.13 11.88
CA MET A 1 -6.22 20.00 11.80
C MET A 1 -5.31 20.27 10.61
N ASN A 2 -3.99 20.38 10.82
CA ASN A 2 -3.02 20.51 9.72
C ASN A 2 -2.74 19.11 9.17
N LEU A 3 -2.82 18.93 7.84
CA LEU A 3 -2.61 17.65 7.16
C LEU A 3 -1.23 17.06 7.50
N GLU A 4 -0.17 17.87 7.39
CA GLU A 4 1.21 17.38 7.57
C GLU A 4 1.44 16.86 8.98
N LYS A 5 0.97 17.60 10.00
CA LYS A 5 1.04 17.14 11.39
C LYS A 5 0.26 15.84 11.62
N ALA A 6 -0.90 15.69 11.00
CA ALA A 6 -1.70 14.47 11.15
C ALA A 6 -1.04 13.26 10.45
N LEU A 7 -0.34 13.49 9.34
CA LEU A 7 0.45 12.45 8.68
C LEU A 7 1.67 12.05 9.51
N GLU A 8 2.38 13.02 10.11
CA GLU A 8 3.46 12.75 11.06
C GLU A 8 2.97 11.87 12.23
N GLU A 9 1.85 12.25 12.86
CA GLU A 9 1.24 11.49 13.96
C GLU A 9 0.88 10.04 13.57
N ILE A 10 0.34 9.82 12.36
CA ILE A 10 0.05 8.47 11.84
C ILE A 10 1.35 7.69 11.54
N GLY A 11 2.37 8.39 11.05
CA GLY A 11 3.69 7.85 10.73
C GLY A 11 4.43 7.26 11.93
N ASP A 12 4.18 7.80 13.13
CA ASP A 12 4.78 7.33 14.38
C ASP A 12 4.27 5.93 14.81
N SER A 13 3.15 5.48 14.26
CA SER A 13 2.56 4.17 14.53
C SER A 13 2.59 3.28 13.29
N LYS A 14 3.39 2.20 13.33
CA LYS A 14 3.45 1.19 12.24
C LYS A 14 2.06 0.68 11.85
N LYS A 15 1.20 0.42 12.84
CA LYS A 15 -0.15 -0.10 12.64
C LYS A 15 -1.07 0.94 11.97
N GLU A 16 -1.03 2.19 12.41
CA GLU A 16 -1.84 3.24 11.80
C GLU A 16 -1.34 3.59 10.40
N SER A 17 -0.02 3.66 10.22
CA SER A 17 0.63 3.84 8.93
C SER A 17 0.11 2.81 7.92
N ILE A 18 0.11 1.51 8.26
CA ILE A 18 -0.36 0.50 7.31
C ILE A 18 -1.87 0.59 7.03
N PHE A 19 -2.72 0.87 8.03
CA PHE A 19 -4.14 1.10 7.79
C PHE A 19 -4.37 2.27 6.83
N PHE A 20 -3.62 3.35 7.01
CA PHE A 20 -3.70 4.53 6.16
C PHE A 20 -3.23 4.25 4.74
N LEU A 21 -2.09 3.56 4.57
CA LEU A 21 -1.58 3.16 3.25
C LEU A 21 -2.54 2.21 2.51
N LEU A 22 -3.20 1.28 3.22
CA LEU A 22 -4.26 0.46 2.63
C LEU A 22 -5.48 1.29 2.20
N GLY A 23 -5.78 2.39 2.91
CA GLY A 23 -6.77 3.38 2.50
C GLY A 23 -6.39 4.07 1.18
N ILE A 24 -5.14 4.50 1.04
CA ILE A 24 -4.61 5.08 -0.20
C ILE A 24 -4.65 4.04 -1.33
N ALA A 25 -4.23 2.79 -1.07
CA ALA A 25 -4.28 1.71 -2.05
C ALA A 25 -5.71 1.44 -2.55
N LYS A 26 -6.73 1.53 -1.68
CA LYS A 26 -8.15 1.43 -2.09
C LYS A 26 -8.58 2.57 -3.02
N ILE A 27 -8.04 3.77 -2.84
CA ILE A 27 -8.30 4.89 -3.76
C ILE A 27 -7.58 4.63 -5.08
N ALA A 28 -6.30 4.23 -5.03
CA ALA A 28 -5.50 3.90 -6.20
C ALA A 28 -6.15 2.81 -7.07
N ALA A 29 -6.66 1.74 -6.46
CA ALA A 29 -7.32 0.65 -7.17
C ALA A 29 -8.54 1.10 -8.00
N LYS A 30 -9.24 2.17 -7.60
CA LYS A 30 -10.38 2.72 -8.37
C LYS A 30 -9.94 3.37 -9.68
N LEU A 31 -8.69 3.79 -9.79
CA LEU A 31 -8.12 4.37 -11.01
C LEU A 31 -7.71 3.31 -12.03
N LEU A 32 -7.61 2.04 -11.61
CA LEU A 32 -7.16 0.95 -12.47
C LEU A 32 -8.27 0.43 -13.38
N PRO A 33 -7.91 -0.07 -14.59
CA PRO A 33 -8.83 -0.80 -15.45
C PRO A 33 -9.30 -2.10 -14.79
N SER A 34 -10.37 -2.72 -15.30
CA SER A 34 -11.08 -3.82 -14.63
C SER A 34 -10.18 -5.00 -14.23
N GLY A 35 -9.26 -5.43 -15.09
CA GLY A 35 -8.35 -6.55 -14.80
C GLY A 35 -7.33 -6.23 -13.69
N ALA A 36 -6.60 -5.12 -13.81
CA ALA A 36 -5.67 -4.65 -12.77
C ALA A 36 -6.37 -4.33 -11.43
N ARG A 37 -7.59 -3.79 -11.49
CA ARG A 37 -8.41 -3.49 -10.30
C ARG A 37 -8.77 -4.75 -9.52
N ILE A 38 -9.06 -5.86 -10.18
CA ILE A 38 -9.35 -7.14 -9.51
C ILE A 38 -8.13 -7.59 -8.71
N ILE A 39 -6.94 -7.60 -9.34
CA ILE A 39 -5.69 -8.02 -8.69
C ILE A 39 -5.36 -7.11 -7.50
N ALA A 40 -5.49 -5.79 -7.68
CA ALA A 40 -5.26 -4.82 -6.62
C ALA A 40 -6.23 -5.01 -5.43
N ASN A 41 -7.52 -5.22 -5.71
CA ASN A 41 -8.51 -5.45 -4.65
C ASN A 41 -8.29 -6.77 -3.90
N GLU A 42 -7.86 -7.83 -4.58
CA GLU A 42 -7.45 -9.09 -3.94
C GLU A 42 -6.29 -8.86 -2.97
N ALA A 43 -5.24 -8.15 -3.40
CA ALA A 43 -4.09 -7.83 -2.56
C ALA A 43 -4.47 -6.96 -1.36
N ILE A 44 -5.28 -5.93 -1.55
CA ILE A 44 -5.79 -5.07 -0.48
C ILE A 44 -6.63 -5.86 0.52
N SER A 45 -7.52 -6.74 0.03
CA SER A 45 -8.38 -7.57 0.87
C SER A 45 -7.54 -8.53 1.72
N PHE A 46 -6.56 -9.20 1.10
CA PHE A 46 -5.63 -10.08 1.79
C PHE A 46 -4.83 -9.34 2.86
N ALA A 47 -4.23 -8.19 2.52
CA ALA A 47 -3.50 -7.36 3.47
C ALA A 47 -4.36 -6.88 4.65
N SER A 48 -5.60 -6.47 4.36
CA SER A 48 -6.55 -6.02 5.40
C SER A 48 -6.91 -7.16 6.35
N ASN A 49 -7.12 -8.37 5.82
CA ASN A 49 -7.42 -9.55 6.63
C ASN A 49 -6.21 -10.01 7.44
N ALA A 50 -5.01 -9.95 6.86
CA ALA A 50 -3.77 -10.26 7.58
C ALA A 50 -3.57 -9.34 8.79
N LEU A 51 -3.80 -8.04 8.61
CA LEU A 51 -3.69 -7.04 9.66
C LEU A 51 -4.78 -7.18 10.75
N ALA A 52 -6.00 -7.56 10.38
CA ALA A 52 -7.11 -7.72 11.32
C ALA A 52 -7.05 -9.05 12.09
N GLY A 53 -6.59 -10.12 11.43
CA GLY A 53 -6.55 -11.48 11.98
C GLY A 53 -5.34 -11.77 12.86
N GLY A 54 -4.24 -11.02 12.73
CA GLY A 54 -3.05 -11.16 13.58
C GLY A 54 -2.24 -12.46 13.39
N ASP A 55 -2.63 -13.31 12.44
CA ASP A 55 -2.16 -14.70 12.31
C ASP A 55 -1.40 -14.99 11.00
N PHE A 56 -1.08 -13.97 10.20
CA PHE A 56 -0.38 -14.17 8.92
C PHE A 56 1.12 -13.91 9.05
N GLY A 57 1.90 -14.94 8.74
CA GLY A 57 3.36 -14.89 8.69
C GLY A 57 3.88 -13.99 7.58
N SER A 58 5.04 -13.37 7.79
CA SER A 58 5.73 -12.55 6.78
C SER A 58 6.03 -13.31 5.48
N LYS A 59 6.27 -14.62 5.58
CA LYS A 59 6.48 -15.51 4.43
C LYS A 59 5.21 -15.67 3.58
N GLU A 60 4.06 -15.93 4.20
CA GLU A 60 2.78 -16.07 3.49
C GLU A 60 2.37 -14.76 2.82
N LEU A 61 2.63 -13.62 3.47
CA LEU A 61 2.47 -12.30 2.86
C LEU A 61 3.39 -12.14 1.64
N TYR A 62 4.66 -12.54 1.75
CA TYR A 62 5.61 -12.46 0.64
C TYR A 62 5.26 -13.38 -0.54
N ASP A 63 4.86 -14.62 -0.26
CA ASP A 63 4.43 -15.58 -1.28
C ASP A 63 3.19 -15.06 -2.05
N PHE A 64 2.23 -14.48 -1.34
CA PHE A 64 1.09 -13.82 -1.96
C PHE A 64 1.53 -12.57 -2.76
N ALA A 65 2.46 -11.76 -2.23
CA ALA A 65 3.03 -10.59 -2.92
C ALA A 65 3.57 -10.98 -4.29
N ASN A 66 4.37 -12.05 -4.32
CA ASN A 66 5.00 -12.52 -5.54
C ASN A 66 3.99 -13.04 -6.55
N GLN A 67 2.95 -13.74 -6.10
CA GLN A 67 1.86 -14.18 -6.98
C GLN A 67 1.06 -13.01 -7.54
N ALA A 68 0.72 -12.02 -6.71
CA ALA A 68 0.01 -10.82 -7.13
C ALA A 68 0.86 -9.95 -8.07
N ASN A 69 2.16 -9.83 -7.80
CA ASN A 69 3.11 -9.08 -8.64
C ASN A 69 3.30 -9.76 -10.00
N ALA A 70 3.52 -11.08 -10.05
CA ALA A 70 3.63 -11.82 -11.31
C ALA A 70 2.37 -11.69 -12.18
N ARG A 71 1.18 -11.74 -11.55
CA ARG A 71 -0.10 -11.50 -12.23
C ARG A 71 -0.25 -10.05 -12.70
N SER A 72 0.25 -9.09 -11.93
CA SER A 72 0.20 -7.66 -12.27
C SER A 72 1.14 -7.31 -13.42
N LEU A 73 2.37 -7.84 -13.42
CA LEU A 73 3.35 -7.64 -14.49
C LEU A 73 2.85 -8.20 -15.83
N ALA A 74 2.28 -9.41 -15.81
CA ALA A 74 1.66 -9.99 -17.00
C ALA A 74 0.51 -9.12 -17.55
N PHE A 75 -0.21 -8.40 -16.67
CA PHE A 75 -1.26 -7.48 -17.08
C PHE A 75 -0.72 -6.10 -17.51
N GLU A 76 0.36 -5.63 -16.89
CA GLU A 76 0.99 -4.34 -17.16
C GLU A 76 1.59 -4.27 -18.57
N GLU A 77 2.30 -5.31 -18.99
CA GLU A 77 2.93 -5.38 -20.32
C GLU A 77 1.91 -5.33 -21.48
N GLU A 78 0.66 -5.67 -21.21
CA GLU A 78 -0.38 -5.83 -22.24
C GLU A 78 -1.44 -4.70 -22.23
N TYR A 79 -1.66 -4.01 -21.09
CA TYR A 79 -2.86 -3.16 -20.94
C TYR A 79 -2.69 -1.78 -20.26
N LEU A 80 -1.55 -1.43 -19.65
CA LEU A 80 -1.43 -0.15 -18.94
C LEU A 80 -0.85 0.95 -19.84
N GLN A 81 -1.63 2.01 -20.07
CA GLN A 81 -1.30 3.02 -21.09
C GLN A 81 -1.04 4.41 -20.51
N SER A 82 -1.47 4.70 -19.28
CA SER A 82 -1.33 6.03 -18.66
C SER A 82 -0.35 6.05 -17.47
N SER A 83 0.26 7.23 -17.23
CA SER A 83 1.14 7.47 -16.08
C SER A 83 0.42 7.33 -14.73
N SER A 84 -0.87 7.66 -14.68
CA SER A 84 -1.71 7.55 -13.47
C SER A 84 -2.00 6.10 -13.09
N GLU A 85 -2.22 5.22 -14.07
CA GLU A 85 -2.47 3.80 -13.79
C GLU A 85 -1.21 3.10 -13.27
N LYS A 86 -0.04 3.42 -13.85
CA LYS A 86 1.26 2.93 -13.36
C LYS A 86 1.52 3.38 -11.93
N SER A 87 1.26 4.66 -11.64
CA SER A 87 1.39 5.20 -10.29
C SER A 87 0.42 4.54 -9.31
N ALA A 88 -0.81 4.28 -9.73
CA ALA A 88 -1.81 3.61 -8.91
C ALA A 88 -1.42 2.17 -8.55
N ILE A 89 -0.88 1.39 -9.49
CA ILE A 89 -0.32 0.06 -9.20
C ILE A 89 0.88 0.14 -8.28
N ALA A 90 1.81 1.06 -8.54
CA ALA A 90 2.99 1.23 -7.69
C ALA A 90 2.61 1.50 -6.23
N ILE A 91 1.58 2.32 -5.98
CA ILE A 91 1.08 2.60 -4.64
C ILE A 91 0.48 1.37 -3.95
N VAL A 92 -0.26 0.53 -4.70
CA VAL A 92 -0.78 -0.73 -4.18
C VAL A 92 0.37 -1.65 -3.77
N VAL A 93 1.41 -1.78 -4.61
CA VAL A 93 2.60 -2.58 -4.32
C VAL A 93 3.37 -2.02 -3.12
N MET A 94 3.62 -0.71 -3.07
CA MET A 94 4.32 -0.06 -1.96
C MET A 94 3.60 -0.26 -0.62
N ALA A 95 2.28 -0.09 -0.58
CA ALA A 95 1.49 -0.35 0.63
C ALA A 95 1.60 -1.81 1.09
N TYR A 96 1.64 -2.75 0.14
CA TYR A 96 1.78 -4.17 0.42
C TYR A 96 3.18 -4.54 0.93
N TYR A 97 4.23 -3.99 0.31
CA TYR A 97 5.61 -4.14 0.78
C TYR A 97 5.84 -3.51 2.16
N PHE A 98 5.18 -2.39 2.45
CA PHE A 98 5.21 -1.78 3.78
C PHE A 98 4.62 -2.71 4.85
N LEU A 99 3.56 -3.45 4.53
CA LEU A 99 3.01 -4.50 5.42
C LEU A 99 4.02 -5.63 5.63
N ILE A 100 4.62 -6.16 4.55
CA ILE A 100 5.61 -7.25 4.63
C ILE A 100 6.78 -6.83 5.52
N TRP A 101 7.29 -5.61 5.34
CA TRP A 101 8.37 -5.07 6.17
C TRP A 101 7.99 -5.06 7.66
N ILE A 102 6.85 -4.48 8.02
CA ILE A 102 6.39 -4.40 9.41
C ILE A 102 6.22 -5.80 10.01
N THR A 103 5.60 -6.72 9.27
CA THR A 103 5.37 -8.09 9.73
C THR A 103 6.69 -8.84 9.91
N SER A 104 7.61 -8.74 8.95
CA SER A 104 8.94 -9.36 9.02
C SER A 104 9.73 -8.88 10.24
N GLU A 105 9.73 -7.58 10.51
CA GLU A 105 10.37 -7.02 11.71
C GLU A 105 9.72 -7.51 13.00
N SER A 106 8.38 -7.63 13.03
CA SER A 106 7.67 -8.11 14.22
C SER A 106 7.94 -9.59 14.53
N GLU A 107 8.25 -10.38 13.50
CA GLU A 107 8.59 -11.80 13.61
C GLU A 107 10.09 -12.06 13.80
N GLY A 108 10.93 -11.03 13.72
CA GLY A 108 12.39 -11.16 13.76
C GLY A 108 12.98 -11.86 12.52
N GLN A 109 12.27 -11.82 11.39
CA GLN A 109 12.73 -12.38 10.12
C GLN A 109 13.54 -11.35 9.32
N SER A 110 14.40 -11.83 8.43
CA SER A 110 15.09 -10.97 7.46
C SER A 110 14.08 -10.37 6.49
N VAL A 111 14.18 -9.05 6.27
CA VAL A 111 13.39 -8.35 5.26
C VAL A 111 13.93 -8.71 3.87
N PRO A 112 13.08 -9.09 2.90
CA PRO A 112 13.51 -9.30 1.52
C PRO A 112 14.14 -8.05 0.90
N GLU A 113 15.17 -8.20 0.06
CA GLU A 113 15.92 -7.08 -0.55
C GLU A 113 15.03 -6.13 -1.38
N ASP A 114 14.03 -6.67 -2.07
CA ASP A 114 13.02 -5.91 -2.83
C ASP A 114 12.07 -5.10 -1.93
N VAL A 115 11.94 -5.48 -0.65
CA VAL A 115 11.15 -4.79 0.37
C VAL A 115 11.99 -3.76 1.14
N GLU A 116 13.32 -3.93 1.21
CA GLU A 116 14.21 -2.97 1.89
C GLU A 116 14.13 -1.56 1.27
N LEU A 117 13.90 -1.45 -0.04
CA LEU A 117 13.72 -0.15 -0.72
C LEU A 117 12.55 0.66 -0.14
N ILE A 118 11.52 0.00 0.40
CA ILE A 118 10.35 0.65 1.01
C ILE A 118 10.64 1.16 2.42
N LYS A 119 11.63 0.58 3.11
CA LYS A 119 12.05 1.06 4.42
C LYS A 119 12.62 2.47 4.36
N ASP A 120 13.47 2.75 3.37
CA ASP A 120 14.04 4.08 3.16
C ASP A 120 13.00 5.07 2.62
N PHE A 121 12.07 4.58 1.80
CA PHE A 121 10.97 5.40 1.28
C PHE A 121 10.00 5.83 2.38
N GLY A 122 9.70 4.92 3.31
CA GLY A 122 8.90 5.18 4.50
C GLY A 122 7.44 5.54 4.23
N PHE A 123 6.67 5.68 5.30
CA PHE A 123 5.25 6.03 5.23
C PHE A 123 5.02 7.36 4.49
N ILE A 124 5.74 8.41 4.87
CA ILE A 124 5.61 9.75 4.28
C ILE A 124 5.97 9.73 2.79
N GLY A 125 7.02 9.01 2.39
CA GLY A 125 7.41 8.91 0.99
C GLY A 125 6.31 8.28 0.12
N VAL A 126 5.61 7.24 0.61
CA VAL A 126 4.47 6.66 -0.12
C VAL A 126 3.32 7.66 -0.26
N VAL A 127 3.01 8.42 0.79
CA VAL A 127 1.96 9.45 0.74
C VAL A 127 2.33 10.56 -0.25
N ASP A 128 3.57 11.04 -0.22
CA ASP A 128 4.07 12.08 -1.12
C ASP A 128 4.11 11.61 -2.57
N TYR A 129 4.48 10.35 -2.81
CA TYR A 129 4.43 9.74 -4.14
C TYR A 129 3.00 9.67 -4.66
N ALA A 130 2.05 9.22 -3.84
CA ALA A 130 0.65 9.14 -4.22
C ALA A 130 0.07 10.52 -4.54
N ARG A 131 0.44 11.54 -3.77
CA ARG A 131 0.01 12.93 -3.95
C ARG A 131 0.62 13.57 -5.20
N SER A 132 1.93 13.46 -5.38
CA SER A 132 2.65 14.06 -6.51
C SER A 132 2.25 13.47 -7.86
N ASN A 133 1.83 12.21 -7.89
CA ASN A 133 1.33 11.55 -9.09
C ASN A 133 -0.20 11.66 -9.27
N GLY A 134 -0.88 12.45 -8.43
CA GLY A 134 -2.31 12.73 -8.57
C GLY A 134 -3.24 11.54 -8.28
N VAL A 135 -2.74 10.52 -7.59
CA VAL A 135 -3.54 9.35 -7.20
C VAL A 135 -4.46 9.68 -6.03
N VAL A 136 -4.01 10.55 -5.12
CA VAL A 136 -4.80 11.09 -4.02
C VAL A 136 -4.61 12.61 -3.93
N ASP A 137 -5.68 13.32 -3.57
CA ASP A 137 -5.63 14.74 -3.26
C ASP A 137 -5.68 14.97 -1.73
N ASN A 138 -5.35 16.19 -1.31
CA ASN A 138 -5.36 16.57 0.12
C ASN A 138 -6.74 16.35 0.76
N LYS A 139 -7.83 16.49 -0.02
CA LYS A 139 -9.18 16.27 0.48
C LYS A 139 -9.43 14.80 0.81
N SER A 140 -8.98 13.90 -0.06
CA SER A 140 -9.09 12.45 0.12
C SER A 140 -8.22 11.98 1.28
N LEU A 141 -7.00 12.50 1.42
CA LEU A 141 -6.14 12.23 2.57
C LEU A 141 -6.80 12.66 3.88
N MET A 142 -7.32 13.89 3.95
CA MET A 142 -8.04 14.38 5.13
C MET A 142 -9.28 13.55 5.44
N SER A 143 -10.02 13.09 4.42
CA SER A 143 -11.17 12.21 4.59
C SER A 143 -10.75 10.86 5.19
N LEU A 144 -9.64 10.27 4.72
CA LEU A 144 -9.11 9.03 5.29
C LEU A 144 -8.70 9.20 6.76
N ILE A 145 -8.04 10.32 7.10
CA ILE A 145 -7.64 10.63 8.49
C ILE A 145 -8.86 10.68 9.41
N ILE A 146 -9.94 11.32 8.97
CA ILE A 146 -11.19 11.42 9.76
C ILE A 146 -11.78 10.02 9.96
N SER A 147 -11.90 9.22 8.90
CA SER A 147 -12.47 7.87 8.97
C SER A 147 -11.69 6.89 9.83
N MET A 148 -10.42 7.16 10.14
CA MET A 148 -9.62 6.33 11.06
C MET A 148 -9.80 6.69 12.54
N LYS A 149 -10.37 7.87 12.84
CA LYS A 149 -10.60 8.37 14.20
C LYS A 149 -12.00 8.04 14.73
N GLU A 150 -12.88 7.57 13.86
CA GLU A 150 -14.26 7.12 14.15
C GLU A 150 -14.30 5.61 14.39
#